data_AF-A0A6L9YXB8-F1
#
_entry.id   AF-A0A6L9YXB8-F1
#
_cell.length_a   1.000
_cell.length_b   1.000
_cell.length_c   1.000
_cell.angle_alpha   90.00
_cell.angle_beta   90.00
_cell.angle_gamma   90.00
#
_symmetry.space_group_name_H-M   'P 1'
#
loop_
_entity.id
_entity.type
_entity.pdbx_description
1 polymer ?
#
loop_
_entity_poly.entity_id
_entity_poly.type
_entity_poly.pdbx_seq_one_letter_code
_entity_poly.pdbx_strand_id
1 'polypeptide(L)'
;YQGLEGYQDQDRLHLVTHSWGTIILFDVLFASRWDDPTIPGHQSIQGIRKSILGIESEQDSAIPLASVHTMGSPIALFTLIHIVGKTRDGSTHDISSKLKELLAILTQQGVALPWQNFVHPGDPIAWPLEGVLPKLVDEYDKVIKLEDVLTYGSGLLENVAKPIQSTFLALINGGSAHGSYWTSKKVAKKIAETIHQTARGSYILDPSITR
;
A
#
# COMPACT_ATOMS: atom_id res chain seq x y z
N TYR A 1 13.17 -7.60 -17.43
CA TYR A 1 12.04 -6.69 -17.14
C TYR A 1 12.72 -5.34 -16.98
N GLN A 2 12.82 -4.56 -18.06
CA GLN A 2 13.85 -3.51 -18.20
C GLN A 2 13.78 -2.40 -17.13
N GLY A 3 12.61 -2.17 -16.53
CA GLY A 3 12.42 -1.14 -15.51
C GLY A 3 13.07 -1.41 -14.15
N LEU A 4 13.61 -2.61 -13.93
CA LEU A 4 14.34 -2.98 -12.70
C LEU A 4 15.79 -3.38 -13.00
N GLU A 5 16.28 -3.10 -14.22
CA GLU A 5 17.66 -3.34 -14.63
C GLU A 5 18.52 -2.09 -14.35
N GLY A 6 19.74 -2.27 -13.84
CA GLY A 6 20.72 -1.19 -13.66
C GLY A 6 20.59 -0.35 -12.38
N TYR A 7 19.80 -0.80 -11.39
CA TYR A 7 19.75 -0.13 -10.09
C TYR A 7 21.09 -0.24 -9.35
N GLN A 8 21.40 0.77 -8.54
CA GLN A 8 22.59 0.85 -7.69
C GLN A 8 22.23 0.51 -6.23
N ASP A 9 23.22 0.16 -5.40
CA ASP A 9 22.98 -0.22 -3.98
C ASP A 9 22.30 0.89 -3.15
N GLN A 10 22.50 2.15 -3.53
CA GLN A 10 21.83 3.29 -2.90
C GLN A 10 20.39 3.54 -3.38
N ASP A 11 19.95 2.87 -4.45
CA ASP A 11 18.62 3.08 -5.01
C ASP A 11 17.54 2.53 -4.08
N ARG A 12 16.38 3.16 -4.12
CA ARG A 12 15.25 2.86 -3.24
C ARG A 12 13.97 2.81 -4.06
N LEU A 13 13.12 1.84 -3.73
CA LEU A 13 11.83 1.67 -4.40
C LEU A 13 10.74 2.38 -3.61
N HIS A 14 9.96 3.22 -4.29
CA HIS A 14 8.77 3.86 -3.75
C HIS A 14 7.55 3.40 -4.55
N LEU A 15 6.62 2.70 -3.92
CA LEU A 15 5.42 2.22 -4.59
C LEU A 15 4.35 3.30 -4.56
N VAL A 16 3.90 3.75 -5.73
CA VAL A 16 2.78 4.69 -5.88
C VAL A 16 1.69 4.03 -6.69
N THR A 17 0.49 3.94 -6.12
CA THR A 17 -0.62 3.26 -6.76
C THR A 17 -1.95 3.96 -6.52
N HIS A 18 -2.86 3.77 -7.46
CA HIS A 18 -4.17 4.42 -7.50
C HIS A 18 -5.26 3.39 -7.72
N SER A 19 -6.38 3.54 -7.02
CA SER A 19 -7.59 2.78 -7.29
C SER A 19 -7.33 1.26 -7.28
N TRP A 20 -7.91 0.56 -8.26
CA TRP A 20 -7.72 -0.84 -8.60
C TRP A 20 -6.28 -1.23 -8.93
N GLY A 21 -5.45 -0.28 -9.37
CA GLY A 21 -4.01 -0.51 -9.49
C GLY A 21 -3.40 -0.98 -8.17
N THR A 22 -3.98 -0.58 -7.04
CA THR A 22 -3.54 -1.05 -5.71
C THR A 22 -3.80 -2.53 -5.54
N ILE A 23 -5.01 -2.99 -5.91
CA ILE A 23 -5.39 -4.39 -5.80
C ILE A 23 -4.56 -5.24 -6.74
N ILE A 24 -4.37 -4.80 -7.99
CA ILE A 24 -3.53 -5.50 -8.98
C ILE A 24 -2.10 -5.63 -8.47
N LEU A 25 -1.51 -4.53 -7.95
CA LEU A 25 -0.16 -4.55 -7.42
C LEU A 25 -0.05 -5.49 -6.21
N PHE A 26 -0.96 -5.39 -5.25
CA PHE A 26 -0.93 -6.21 -4.04
C PHE A 26 -1.13 -7.68 -4.34
N ASP A 27 -1.95 -7.96 -5.34
CA ASP A 27 -2.17 -9.30 -5.82
C ASP A 27 -0.90 -9.90 -6.44
N VAL A 28 -0.29 -9.18 -7.37
CA VAL A 28 1.00 -9.55 -7.98
C VAL A 28 2.06 -9.76 -6.91
N LEU A 29 2.15 -8.89 -5.91
CA LEU A 29 3.17 -8.96 -4.87
C LEU A 29 2.90 -10.03 -3.81
N PHE A 30 1.65 -10.26 -3.43
CA PHE A 30 1.34 -10.97 -2.18
C PHE A 30 0.36 -12.15 -2.30
N ALA A 31 -0.43 -12.28 -3.37
CA ALA A 31 -1.41 -13.36 -3.45
C ALA A 31 -0.75 -14.75 -3.59
N SER A 32 -1.14 -15.70 -2.75
CA SER A 32 -0.56 -17.05 -2.70
C SER A 32 -0.84 -17.90 -3.94
N ARG A 33 -1.89 -17.61 -4.70
CA ARG A 33 -2.19 -18.38 -5.93
C ARG A 33 -1.04 -18.35 -6.95
N TRP A 34 -0.20 -17.31 -6.92
CA TRP A 34 0.95 -17.20 -7.81
C TRP A 34 2.11 -18.09 -7.39
N ASP A 35 2.04 -18.75 -6.23
CA ASP A 35 3.07 -19.69 -5.76
C ASP A 35 2.90 -21.07 -6.39
N ASP A 36 1.74 -21.37 -6.98
CA ASP A 36 1.51 -22.59 -7.75
C ASP A 36 2.22 -22.50 -9.13
N PRO A 37 3.22 -23.37 -9.40
CA PRO A 37 3.98 -23.35 -10.65
C PRO A 37 3.15 -23.71 -11.88
N THR A 38 1.94 -24.27 -11.71
CA THR A 38 1.04 -24.62 -12.82
C THR A 38 0.25 -23.41 -13.35
N ILE A 39 0.20 -22.30 -12.61
CA ILE A 39 -0.55 -21.10 -13.01
C ILE A 39 0.19 -20.34 -14.12
N PRO A 40 -0.46 -20.05 -15.26
CA PRO A 40 0.13 -19.23 -16.31
C PRO A 40 0.57 -17.87 -15.78
N GLY A 41 1.84 -17.52 -16.01
CA GLY A 41 2.43 -16.28 -15.50
C GLY A 41 3.18 -16.41 -14.17
N HIS A 42 3.16 -17.59 -13.52
CA HIS A 42 3.93 -17.87 -12.29
C HIS A 42 5.37 -17.35 -12.37
N GLN A 43 6.13 -17.76 -13.39
CA GLN A 43 7.54 -17.36 -13.54
C GLN A 43 7.73 -15.84 -13.64
N SER A 44 6.84 -15.16 -14.38
CA SER A 44 6.87 -13.70 -14.51
C SER A 44 6.60 -13.02 -13.18
N ILE A 45 5.61 -13.51 -12.41
CA ILE A 45 5.26 -12.96 -11.10
C ILE A 45 6.36 -13.21 -10.08
N GLN A 46 6.96 -14.40 -10.05
CA GLN A 46 8.09 -14.69 -9.16
C GLN A 46 9.31 -13.81 -9.52
N GLY A 47 9.56 -13.54 -10.81
CA GLY A 47 10.57 -12.57 -11.23
C GLY A 47 10.31 -11.16 -10.69
N ILE A 48 9.07 -10.68 -10.76
CA ILE A 48 8.66 -9.38 -10.21
C ILE A 48 8.84 -9.35 -8.69
N ARG A 49 8.37 -10.39 -7.98
CA ARG A 49 8.48 -10.51 -6.52
C ARG A 49 9.93 -10.56 -6.07
N LYS A 50 10.79 -11.30 -6.77
CA LYS A 50 12.22 -11.36 -6.49
C LYS A 50 12.85 -9.98 -6.56
N SER A 51 12.62 -9.23 -7.63
CA SER A 51 13.21 -7.90 -7.81
C SER A 51 12.66 -6.83 -6.85
N ILE A 52 11.39 -6.95 -6.44
CA ILE A 52 10.71 -5.93 -5.59
C ILE A 52 10.81 -6.25 -4.10
N LEU A 53 10.66 -7.53 -3.72
CA LEU A 53 10.51 -7.96 -2.33
C LEU A 53 11.75 -8.70 -1.79
N GLY A 54 12.61 -9.22 -2.66
CA GLY A 54 13.78 -10.03 -2.25
C GLY A 54 13.44 -11.35 -1.57
N ILE A 55 12.19 -11.82 -1.70
CA ILE A 55 11.60 -12.92 -0.93
C ILE A 55 12.21 -14.31 -1.21
N GLU A 56 13.11 -14.46 -2.19
CA GLU A 56 13.68 -15.77 -2.55
C GLU A 56 15.19 -15.78 -2.87
N SER A 57 15.93 -14.70 -2.59
CA SER A 57 17.38 -14.70 -2.83
C SER A 57 18.18 -14.25 -1.63
N GLU A 58 19.45 -14.65 -1.61
CA GLU A 58 20.50 -13.90 -0.92
C GLU A 58 20.23 -12.40 -1.11
N GLN A 59 20.23 -11.65 0.00
CA GLN A 59 19.64 -10.30 0.15
C GLN A 59 20.21 -9.23 -0.81
N ASP A 60 21.17 -9.59 -1.65
CA ASP A 60 21.92 -8.71 -2.55
C ASP A 60 21.21 -8.35 -3.87
N SER A 61 20.03 -8.92 -4.17
CA SER A 61 19.38 -8.76 -5.51
C SER A 61 18.04 -8.02 -5.57
N ALA A 62 17.57 -7.43 -4.46
CA ALA A 62 16.32 -6.69 -4.43
C ALA A 62 16.53 -5.20 -4.14
N ILE A 63 15.74 -4.33 -4.80
CA ILE A 63 15.74 -2.91 -4.50
C ILE A 63 15.00 -2.70 -3.18
N PRO A 64 15.62 -2.10 -2.15
CA PRO A 64 14.95 -1.91 -0.86
C PRO A 64 13.71 -1.03 -0.99
N LEU A 65 12.57 -1.54 -0.50
CA LEU A 65 11.32 -0.79 -0.44
C LEU A 65 11.41 0.31 0.64
N ALA A 66 11.26 1.56 0.22
CA ALA A 66 11.41 2.73 1.09
C ALA A 66 10.09 3.40 1.46
N SER A 67 9.03 3.32 0.64
CA SER A 67 7.68 3.76 1.04
C SER A 67 6.57 3.19 0.16
N VAL A 68 5.35 3.26 0.66
CA VAL A 68 4.11 2.91 -0.05
C VAL A 68 3.15 4.10 -0.04
N HIS A 69 2.57 4.41 -1.20
CA HIS A 69 1.62 5.48 -1.40
C HIS A 69 0.39 4.93 -2.12
N THR A 70 -0.75 4.91 -1.44
CA THR A 70 -2.02 4.44 -2.00
C THR A 70 -2.98 5.61 -2.17
N MET A 71 -3.58 5.76 -3.34
CA MET A 71 -4.51 6.85 -3.67
C MET A 71 -5.87 6.30 -4.05
N GLY A 72 -6.92 6.68 -3.34
CA GLY A 72 -8.27 6.20 -3.66
C GLY A 72 -8.40 4.68 -3.63
N SER A 73 -7.62 4.01 -2.78
CA SER A 73 -7.46 2.56 -2.82
C SER A 73 -8.63 1.84 -2.12
N PRO A 74 -9.18 0.77 -2.73
CA PRO A 74 -10.23 -0.04 -2.12
C PRO A 74 -9.68 -1.12 -1.18
N ILE A 75 -8.43 -1.05 -0.70
CA ILE A 75 -7.84 -2.06 0.22
C ILE A 75 -8.78 -2.35 1.39
N ALA A 76 -9.29 -1.32 2.07
CA ALA A 76 -10.19 -1.50 3.21
C ALA A 76 -11.42 -2.34 2.87
N LEU A 77 -12.06 -2.07 1.73
CA LEU A 77 -13.22 -2.81 1.24
C LEU A 77 -12.85 -4.26 0.94
N PHE A 78 -11.74 -4.48 0.23
CA PHE A 78 -11.25 -5.83 -0.10
C PHE A 78 -10.91 -6.64 1.14
N THR A 79 -10.24 -6.04 2.10
CA THR A 79 -9.90 -6.67 3.37
C THR A 79 -11.15 -7.03 4.17
N LEU A 80 -12.15 -6.15 4.24
CA LEU A 80 -13.42 -6.44 4.92
C LEU A 80 -14.14 -7.63 4.27
N ILE A 81 -14.27 -7.63 2.94
CA ILE A 81 -14.88 -8.74 2.19
C ILE A 81 -14.13 -10.04 2.46
N HIS A 82 -12.79 -10.00 2.44
CA HIS A 82 -11.95 -11.16 2.67
C HIS A 82 -12.05 -11.70 4.10
N ILE A 83 -12.05 -10.83 5.12
CA ILE A 83 -12.20 -11.20 6.53
C ILE A 83 -13.58 -11.84 6.77
N VAL A 84 -14.66 -11.25 6.22
CA VAL A 84 -16.01 -11.83 6.32
C VAL A 84 -16.08 -13.18 5.59
N GLY A 85 -15.40 -13.29 4.44
CA GLY A 85 -15.32 -14.51 3.63
C GLY A 85 -14.53 -15.66 4.28
N LYS A 86 -13.53 -15.40 5.12
CA LYS A 86 -12.74 -16.42 5.84
C LYS A 86 -13.57 -17.31 6.78
N THR A 87 -14.84 -16.97 7.05
CA THR A 87 -15.78 -17.85 7.78
C THR A 87 -16.26 -19.06 6.98
N ARG A 88 -15.94 -19.14 5.68
CA ARG A 88 -16.23 -20.30 4.82
C ARG A 88 -14.97 -20.65 4.02
N ASP A 89 -14.27 -21.69 4.46
CA ASP A 89 -13.17 -22.41 3.79
C ASP A 89 -12.13 -21.55 3.03
N GLY A 90 -10.99 -21.31 3.69
CA GLY A 90 -9.68 -21.01 3.08
C GLY A 90 -9.67 -20.09 1.85
N SER A 91 -9.46 -18.79 2.06
CA SER A 91 -9.44 -17.83 0.94
C SER A 91 -8.14 -17.88 0.12
N THR A 92 -8.27 -18.09 -1.19
CA THR A 92 -7.20 -18.10 -2.22
C THR A 92 -6.50 -16.75 -2.45
N HIS A 93 -6.91 -15.72 -1.70
CA HIS A 93 -6.37 -14.36 -1.76
C HIS A 93 -5.68 -13.99 -0.44
N ASP A 94 -5.07 -14.95 0.24
CA ASP A 94 -4.39 -14.70 1.52
C ASP A 94 -3.11 -13.89 1.30
N ILE A 95 -3.28 -12.58 1.15
CA ILE A 95 -2.20 -11.59 1.02
C ILE A 95 -1.39 -11.45 2.31
N SER A 96 -1.90 -11.95 3.44
CA SER A 96 -1.31 -11.76 4.76
C SER A 96 0.05 -12.44 4.91
N SER A 97 0.31 -13.58 4.26
CA SER A 97 1.56 -14.33 4.45
C SER A 97 2.78 -13.61 3.86
N LYS A 98 2.75 -13.27 2.57
CA LYS A 98 3.86 -12.55 1.92
C LYS A 98 3.97 -11.09 2.36
N LEU A 99 2.86 -10.46 2.76
CA LEU A 99 2.92 -9.16 3.41
C LEU A 99 3.64 -9.25 4.76
N LYS A 100 3.35 -10.28 5.57
CA LYS A 100 4.07 -10.54 6.83
C LYS A 100 5.57 -10.81 6.59
N GLU A 101 5.90 -11.56 5.54
CA GLU A 101 7.29 -11.85 5.16
C GLU A 101 8.06 -10.58 4.77
N LEU A 102 7.48 -9.74 3.90
CA LEU A 102 8.05 -8.44 3.55
C LEU A 102 8.29 -7.58 4.81
N LEU A 103 7.29 -7.49 5.69
CA LEU A 103 7.40 -6.69 6.91
C LEU A 103 8.47 -7.25 7.86
N ALA A 104 8.61 -8.57 7.96
CA ALA A 104 9.67 -9.20 8.74
C ALA A 104 11.07 -8.84 8.19
N ILE A 105 11.26 -8.86 6.87
CA ILE A 105 12.51 -8.44 6.23
C ILE A 105 12.84 -6.97 6.55
N LEU A 106 11.86 -6.07 6.42
CA LEU A 106 12.05 -4.64 6.72
C LEU A 106 12.38 -4.41 8.20
N THR A 107 11.78 -5.21 9.10
CA THR A 107 12.08 -5.18 10.54
C THR A 107 13.52 -5.58 10.81
N GLN A 108 14.03 -6.64 10.17
CA GLN A 108 15.42 -7.09 10.32
C GLN A 108 16.42 -6.02 9.84
N GLN A 109 16.03 -5.21 8.86
CA GLN A 109 16.82 -4.06 8.41
C GLN A 109 16.73 -2.86 9.37
N GLY A 110 15.88 -2.94 10.40
CA GLY A 110 15.67 -1.87 11.36
C GLY A 110 15.03 -0.64 10.74
N VAL A 111 14.15 -0.80 9.75
CA VAL A 111 13.49 0.33 9.07
C VAL A 111 11.97 0.17 9.15
N ALA A 112 11.29 1.22 9.59
CA ALA A 112 9.84 1.31 9.51
C ALA A 112 9.43 1.72 8.09
N LEU A 113 8.46 1.03 7.50
CA LEU A 113 7.91 1.37 6.20
C LEU A 113 6.93 2.54 6.32
N PRO A 114 7.22 3.73 5.79
CA PRO A 114 6.23 4.80 5.69
C PRO A 114 5.16 4.41 4.68
N TRP A 115 3.90 4.51 5.09
CA TRP A 115 2.77 4.25 4.22
C TRP A 115 1.80 5.42 4.29
N GLN A 116 1.67 6.17 3.19
CA GLN A 116 0.68 7.24 3.06
C GLN A 116 -0.53 6.73 2.29
N ASN A 117 -1.69 6.69 2.94
CA ASN A 117 -2.95 6.34 2.30
C ASN A 117 -3.78 7.61 2.09
N PHE A 118 -3.92 8.03 0.84
CA PHE A 118 -4.64 9.24 0.47
C PHE A 118 -6.13 8.93 0.24
N VAL A 119 -6.98 9.61 1.01
CA VAL A 119 -8.42 9.41 1.02
C VAL A 119 -9.13 10.72 0.75
N HIS A 120 -9.98 10.75 -0.28
CA HIS A 120 -10.89 11.85 -0.53
C HIS A 120 -12.29 11.49 0.03
N PRO A 121 -12.92 12.29 0.90
CA PRO A 121 -14.22 11.94 1.49
C PRO A 121 -15.36 11.73 0.48
N GLY A 122 -15.27 12.39 -0.69
CA GLY A 122 -16.19 12.19 -1.80
C GLY A 122 -15.87 11.02 -2.72
N ASP A 123 -14.77 10.29 -2.48
CA ASP A 123 -14.42 9.08 -3.22
C ASP A 123 -15.08 7.87 -2.54
N PRO A 124 -16.06 7.22 -3.18
CA PRO A 124 -16.89 6.20 -2.54
C PRO A 124 -16.13 4.89 -2.22
N ILE A 125 -14.96 4.67 -2.82
CA ILE A 125 -14.20 3.43 -2.64
C ILE A 125 -12.94 3.60 -1.77
N ALA A 126 -12.56 4.83 -1.45
CA ALA A 126 -11.40 5.12 -0.62
C ALA A 126 -11.78 5.18 0.85
N TRP A 127 -11.02 4.47 1.69
CA TRP A 127 -11.25 4.45 3.14
C TRP A 127 -9.94 4.45 3.92
N PRO A 128 -9.93 4.99 5.16
CA PRO A 128 -8.78 4.91 6.05
C PRO A 128 -8.34 3.47 6.31
N LEU A 129 -7.03 3.26 6.45
CA LEU A 129 -6.43 1.95 6.70
C LEU A 129 -6.10 1.70 8.18
N GLU A 130 -6.16 2.72 9.04
CA GLU A 130 -5.84 2.60 10.47
C GLU A 130 -6.67 1.51 11.18
N GLY A 131 -7.94 1.34 10.79
CA GLY A 131 -8.82 0.28 11.32
C GLY A 131 -8.72 -1.08 10.60
N VAL A 132 -7.87 -1.17 9.56
CA VAL A 132 -7.77 -2.32 8.64
C VAL A 132 -6.45 -3.06 8.82
N LEU A 133 -5.31 -2.35 8.77
CA LEU A 133 -3.98 -2.97 8.89
C LEU A 133 -3.80 -3.83 10.16
N PRO A 134 -4.26 -3.41 11.37
CA PRO A 134 -4.13 -4.26 12.55
C PRO A 134 -4.84 -5.62 12.45
N LYS A 135 -5.80 -5.78 11.53
CA LYS A 135 -6.52 -7.04 11.31
C LYS A 135 -5.82 -7.95 10.30
N LEU A 136 -4.90 -7.40 9.51
CA LEU A 136 -4.16 -8.12 8.47
C LEU A 136 -2.80 -8.61 8.94
N VAL A 137 -2.15 -7.79 9.78
CA VAL A 137 -0.78 -8.00 10.25
C VAL A 137 -0.71 -7.67 11.74
N ASP A 138 -0.26 -8.64 12.53
CA ASP A 138 0.01 -8.45 13.95
C ASP A 138 1.19 -7.49 14.13
N GLU A 139 1.14 -6.62 15.14
CA GLU A 139 2.22 -5.67 15.48
C GLU A 139 2.64 -4.75 14.32
N TYR A 140 1.73 -4.47 13.38
CA TYR A 140 2.00 -3.66 12.19
C TYR A 140 2.59 -2.28 12.51
N ASP A 141 2.27 -1.69 13.66
CA ASP A 141 2.68 -0.37 14.11
C ASP A 141 4.17 -0.26 14.48
N LYS A 142 4.81 -1.40 14.75
CA LYS A 142 6.27 -1.49 14.94
C LYS A 142 7.03 -1.35 13.62
N VAL A 143 6.39 -1.70 12.51
CA VAL A 143 7.06 -1.94 11.22
C VAL A 143 6.51 -1.08 10.09
N ILE A 144 5.32 -0.50 10.26
CA ILE A 144 4.67 0.43 9.34
C ILE A 144 4.39 1.75 10.08
N LYS A 145 4.79 2.87 9.47
CA LYS A 145 4.33 4.21 9.84
C LYS A 145 3.21 4.63 8.90
N LEU A 146 1.99 4.20 9.23
CA LEU A 146 0.79 4.53 8.47
C LEU A 146 0.37 5.99 8.73
N GLU A 147 0.02 6.70 7.68
CA GLU A 147 -0.66 8.00 7.74
C GLU A 147 -1.82 8.02 6.75
N ASP A 148 -3.05 8.09 7.27
CA ASP A 148 -4.24 8.33 6.46
C ASP A 148 -4.36 9.84 6.17
N VAL A 149 -4.06 10.23 4.93
CA VAL A 149 -4.00 11.64 4.49
C VAL A 149 -5.29 12.02 3.78
N LEU A 150 -6.13 12.81 4.45
CA LEU A 150 -7.36 13.33 3.85
C LEU A 150 -7.04 14.41 2.79
N THR A 151 -7.48 14.25 1.55
CA THR A 151 -7.09 15.12 0.41
C THR A 151 -8.05 16.27 0.12
N TYR A 152 -8.92 16.63 1.08
CA TYR A 152 -9.89 17.74 0.92
C TYR A 152 -9.21 19.08 0.59
N GLY A 153 -9.82 19.82 -0.35
CA GLY A 153 -9.35 21.13 -0.81
C GLY A 153 -9.63 22.25 0.21
N SER A 154 -8.70 23.17 0.35
CA SER A 154 -8.73 24.34 1.24
C SER A 154 -9.72 25.43 0.78
N GLY A 155 -11.03 25.14 0.62
CA GLY A 155 -12.00 26.13 0.17
C GLY A 155 -13.47 25.83 0.47
N LEU A 156 -14.10 26.73 1.24
CA LEU A 156 -15.50 27.23 1.27
C LEU A 156 -16.71 26.28 1.09
N LEU A 157 -16.54 24.97 0.98
CA LEU A 157 -17.62 23.95 1.04
C LEU A 157 -17.63 23.21 2.40
N GLU A 158 -17.00 23.79 3.42
CA GLU A 158 -16.86 23.23 4.78
C GLU A 158 -18.18 23.18 5.60
N ASN A 159 -19.28 23.73 5.10
CA ASN A 159 -20.54 23.85 5.86
C ASN A 159 -21.70 22.95 5.40
N VAL A 160 -21.42 21.86 4.68
CA VAL A 160 -22.46 20.85 4.41
C VAL A 160 -22.05 19.48 4.94
N ALA A 161 -21.76 19.43 6.24
CA ALA A 161 -22.01 18.24 7.03
C ALA A 161 -23.54 18.08 7.21
N LYS A 162 -24.23 17.71 6.13
CA LYS A 162 -25.55 17.05 6.22
C LYS A 162 -25.30 15.57 5.97
N PRO A 163 -25.97 14.65 6.69
CA PRO A 163 -25.85 13.23 6.41
C PRO A 163 -26.27 13.04 4.95
N ILE A 164 -25.32 12.67 4.09
CA ILE A 164 -25.57 12.52 2.65
C ILE A 164 -26.43 11.27 2.48
N GLN A 165 -27.74 11.43 2.65
CA GLN A 165 -28.79 10.48 2.32
C GLN A 165 -29.05 10.42 0.80
N SER A 166 -28.02 10.49 -0.04
CA SER A 166 -28.22 10.22 -1.47
C SER A 166 -26.98 9.58 -2.09
N THR A 167 -26.93 8.26 -1.94
CA THR A 167 -25.97 7.33 -2.56
C THR A 167 -25.76 7.58 -4.06
N PHE A 168 -26.72 8.19 -4.77
CA PHE A 168 -26.64 8.44 -6.21
C PHE A 168 -25.81 9.68 -6.62
N LEU A 169 -25.86 10.79 -5.86
CA LEU A 169 -25.07 12.01 -6.17
C LEU A 169 -23.60 11.89 -5.77
N ALA A 170 -23.31 11.10 -4.72
CA ALA A 170 -21.95 10.73 -4.33
C ALA A 170 -21.24 9.88 -5.41
N LEU A 171 -21.99 9.11 -6.21
CA LEU A 171 -21.43 8.35 -7.33
C LEU A 171 -21.10 9.22 -8.55
N ILE A 172 -21.93 10.23 -8.87
CA ILE A 172 -21.70 11.12 -10.03
C ILE A 172 -20.45 11.99 -9.84
N ASN A 173 -20.24 12.53 -8.64
CA ASN A 173 -19.00 13.25 -8.29
C ASN A 173 -17.87 12.33 -7.83
N GLY A 174 -18.17 11.06 -7.55
CA GLY A 174 -17.22 10.05 -7.10
C GLY A 174 -16.08 9.85 -8.09
N GLY A 175 -16.35 9.86 -9.40
CA GLY A 175 -15.31 9.79 -10.43
C GLY A 175 -14.35 10.99 -10.41
N SER A 176 -14.86 12.20 -10.18
CA SER A 176 -14.03 13.41 -10.06
C SER A 176 -13.20 13.40 -8.79
N ALA A 177 -13.79 13.02 -7.65
CA ALA A 177 -13.07 12.85 -6.39
C ALA A 177 -11.99 11.77 -6.51
N HIS A 178 -12.35 10.64 -7.12
CA HIS A 178 -11.47 9.51 -7.31
C HIS A 178 -10.32 9.79 -8.28
N GLY A 179 -10.53 10.61 -9.31
CA GLY A 179 -9.46 11.07 -10.20
C GLY A 179 -8.59 12.19 -9.61
N SER A 180 -9.10 12.93 -8.62
CA SER A 180 -8.48 14.18 -8.13
C SER A 180 -7.09 14.02 -7.51
N TYR A 181 -6.73 12.81 -7.05
CA TYR A 181 -5.43 12.56 -6.43
C TYR A 181 -4.26 12.87 -7.37
N TRP A 182 -4.40 12.55 -8.66
CA TRP A 182 -3.35 12.75 -9.67
C TRP A 182 -2.98 14.22 -9.86
N THR A 183 -3.94 15.12 -9.66
CA THR A 183 -3.74 16.57 -9.81
C THR A 183 -3.57 17.29 -8.46
N SER A 184 -3.57 16.56 -7.34
CA SER A 184 -3.53 17.15 -6.01
C SER A 184 -2.11 17.57 -5.63
N LYS A 185 -1.91 18.88 -5.47
CA LYS A 185 -0.65 19.43 -4.93
C LYS A 185 -0.33 18.89 -3.54
N LYS A 186 -1.36 18.61 -2.72
CA LYS A 186 -1.18 18.03 -1.38
C LYS A 186 -0.63 16.61 -1.47
N VAL A 187 -1.18 15.79 -2.37
CA VAL A 187 -0.70 14.42 -2.61
C VAL A 187 0.75 14.45 -3.11
N ALA A 188 1.03 15.23 -4.16
CA ALA A 188 2.37 15.33 -4.73
C ALA A 188 3.41 15.81 -3.71
N LYS A 189 3.07 16.86 -2.93
CA LYS A 189 3.93 17.39 -1.87
C LYS A 189 4.22 16.32 -0.81
N LYS A 190 3.20 15.61 -0.35
CA LYS A 190 3.37 14.60 0.69
C LYS A 190 4.21 13.41 0.23
N ILE A 191 4.02 12.94 -1.01
CA ILE A 191 4.87 11.89 -1.60
C ILE A 191 6.32 12.37 -1.66
N ALA A 192 6.57 13.58 -2.16
CA ALA A 192 7.93 14.14 -2.24
C ALA A 192 8.58 14.30 -0.86
N GLU A 193 7.83 14.75 0.15
CA GLU A 193 8.30 14.85 1.53
C GLU A 193 8.72 13.48 2.10
N THR A 194 7.90 12.44 1.89
CA THR A 194 8.25 11.08 2.34
C THR A 194 9.50 10.55 1.63
N ILE A 195 9.63 10.76 0.31
CA ILE A 195 10.83 10.38 -0.45
C ILE A 195 12.06 11.10 0.12
N HIS A 196 11.96 12.39 0.44
CA HIS A 196 13.07 13.13 1.05
C HIS A 196 13.40 12.67 2.48
N GLN A 197 12.41 12.29 3.28
CA GLN A 197 12.61 11.82 4.66
C GLN A 197 13.25 10.42 4.69
N THR A 198 12.81 9.52 3.83
CA THR A 198 13.39 8.18 3.67
C THR A 198 14.85 8.25 3.22
N ALA A 199 15.18 9.12 2.26
CA ALA A 199 16.56 9.37 1.83
C ALA A 199 17.47 9.91 2.97
N ARG A 200 16.90 10.48 4.03
CA ARG A 200 17.62 10.99 5.22
C ARG A 200 17.67 10.01 6.38
N GLY A 201 17.12 8.80 6.24
CA GLY A 201 17.08 7.80 7.31
C GLY A 201 16.08 8.12 8.44
N SER A 202 15.07 8.96 8.19
CA SER A 202 14.10 9.40 9.22
C SER A 202 13.15 8.30 9.74
N TYR A 203 13.31 7.06 9.29
CA TYR A 203 12.47 5.91 9.63
C TYR A 203 13.28 4.71 10.15
N ILE A 204 14.55 4.91 10.49
CA ILE A 204 15.34 3.89 11.18
C ILE A 204 14.71 3.66 12.56
N LEU A 205 14.38 2.39 12.83
CA LEU A 205 13.84 1.93 14.11
C LEU A 205 14.90 2.04 15.19
N ASP A 206 14.46 2.27 16.42
CA ASP A 206 15.34 2.19 17.58
C ASP A 206 15.93 0.76 17.67
N PRO A 207 17.27 0.61 17.90
CA PRO A 207 17.91 -0.71 18.05
C PRO A 207 17.30 -1.63 19.11
N SER A 208 16.52 -1.09 20.05
CA SER A 208 15.77 -1.86 21.06
C SER A 208 14.55 -2.59 20.49
N ILE A 209 14.07 -2.23 19.29
CA ILE A 209 12.92 -2.85 18.61
C ILE A 209 13.36 -4.05 17.75
N THR A 210 14.65 -4.15 17.41
CA THR A 210 15.21 -5.16 16.49
C THR A 210 15.82 -6.39 17.18
N ARG A 211 15.58 -6.61 18.48
CA ARG A 211 16.10 -7.75 19.25
C ARG A 211 15.04 -8.76 19.63
#